data_AF-A0A1A9NI29-F1
#
_entry.id   AF-A0A1A9NI29-F1
#
_cell.length_a   1.000
_cell.length_b   1.000
_cell.length_c   1.000
_cell.angle_alpha   90.00
_cell.angle_beta   90.00
_cell.angle_gamma   90.00
#
_symmetry.space_group_name_H-M   'P 1'
#
loop_
_entity.id
_entity.type
_entity.pdbx_description
1 polymer ?
#
loop_
_entity_poly.entity_id
_entity_poly.type
_entity_poly.pdbx_seq_one_letter_code
_entity_poly.pdbx_strand_id
1 'polypeptide(L)'
;MDEIKTTSGRVVGSWNGEHARDLMAEIARIKQMLAQENASDSLDSRSIPHREQLHADLLNFKAYHLWGCDRHGECLVGTNANRIESVEKVLAFSLIDHH
;
A
#
# COMPACT_ATOMS: atom_id res chain seq x y z
N MET A 1 6.86 -12.88 -0.24
CA MET A 1 7.76 -12.26 -1.22
C MET A 1 7.63 -10.79 -0.97
N ASP A 2 8.75 -10.16 -0.68
CA ASP A 2 8.76 -8.91 0.09
C ASP A 2 9.17 -7.74 -0.81
N GLU A 3 9.35 -7.98 -2.11
CA GLU A 3 9.83 -7.01 -3.08
C GLU A 3 8.75 -5.99 -3.46
N ILE A 4 9.09 -4.71 -3.39
CA ILE A 4 8.30 -3.62 -3.96
C ILE A 4 8.81 -3.36 -5.37
N LYS A 5 7.89 -3.43 -6.33
CA LYS A 5 8.17 -3.24 -7.75
C LYS A 5 7.48 -2.00 -8.30
N THR A 6 8.12 -1.35 -9.27
CA THR A 6 7.46 -0.33 -10.08
C THR A 6 6.55 -0.98 -11.11
N THR A 7 5.75 -0.17 -11.80
CA THR A 7 4.90 -0.58 -12.93
C THR A 7 5.66 -1.23 -14.09
N SER A 8 6.97 -1.00 -14.20
CA SER A 8 7.84 -1.65 -15.18
C SER A 8 8.39 -3.01 -14.72
N GLY A 9 8.13 -3.41 -13.47
CA GLY A 9 8.64 -4.64 -12.84
C GLY A 9 10.00 -4.49 -12.16
N ARG A 10 10.58 -3.29 -12.13
CA ARG A 10 11.85 -3.00 -11.45
C ARG A 10 11.69 -3.10 -9.93
N VAL A 11 12.53 -3.88 -9.27
CA VAL A 11 12.59 -3.93 -7.80
C VAL A 11 13.25 -2.64 -7.29
N VAL A 12 12.56 -1.93 -6.41
CA VAL A 12 12.98 -0.60 -5.89
C VAL A 12 13.01 -0.51 -4.37
N GLY A 13 12.52 -1.55 -3.69
CA GLY A 13 12.54 -1.65 -2.25
C GLY A 13 11.95 -2.97 -1.78
N SER A 14 11.71 -3.06 -0.48
CA SER A 14 11.11 -4.24 0.13
C SER A 14 10.33 -3.90 1.38
N TRP A 15 9.29 -4.67 1.67
CA TRP A 15 8.53 -4.62 2.91
C TRP A 15 8.08 -6.03 3.29
N ASN A 16 8.26 -6.38 4.56
CA ASN A 16 8.03 -7.73 5.12
C ASN A 16 6.61 -7.97 5.65
N GLY A 17 5.73 -6.96 5.57
CA GLY A 17 4.36 -7.05 6.07
C GLY A 17 4.21 -6.83 7.57
N GLU A 18 5.26 -6.50 8.31
CA GLU A 18 5.19 -6.45 9.78
C GLU A 18 4.59 -5.14 10.29
N HIS A 19 5.08 -3.99 9.82
CA HIS A 19 4.58 -2.68 10.23
C HIS A 19 4.23 -1.79 9.04
N ALA A 20 3.01 -1.23 9.03
CA ALA A 20 2.54 -0.31 7.99
C ALA A 20 3.34 1.00 7.96
N ARG A 21 3.92 1.39 9.11
CA ARG A 21 4.81 2.55 9.20
C ARG A 21 6.11 2.36 8.41
N ASP A 22 6.65 1.14 8.39
CA ASP A 22 7.86 0.83 7.61
C ASP A 22 7.53 0.91 6.12
N LEU A 23 6.38 0.38 5.71
CA LEU A 23 5.88 0.52 4.34
C LEU A 23 5.70 1.99 3.95
N MET A 24 5.16 2.82 4.85
CA MET A 24 4.99 4.26 4.61
C MET A 24 6.32 4.96 4.38
N ALA A 25 7.30 4.70 5.24
CA ALA A 25 8.65 5.26 5.11
C ALA A 25 9.30 4.80 3.80
N GLU A 26 9.17 3.52 3.46
CA GLU A 26 9.78 2.94 2.27
C GLU A 26 9.14 3.48 0.98
N ILE A 27 7.82 3.61 0.92
CA ILE A 27 7.15 4.24 -0.23
C ILE A 27 7.57 5.70 -0.38
N ALA A 28 7.70 6.45 0.72
CA ALA A 28 8.17 7.83 0.67
C ALA A 28 9.61 7.92 0.12
N ARG A 29 10.50 7.05 0.58
CA ARG A 29 11.88 6.93 0.09
C ARG A 29 11.92 6.60 -1.41
N ILE A 30 11.13 5.62 -1.85
CA ILE A 30 11.07 5.20 -3.26
C ILE A 30 10.54 6.34 -4.14
N LYS A 31 9.48 7.05 -3.73
CA LYS A 31 8.93 8.17 -4.49
C LYS A 31 9.96 9.29 -4.66
N GLN A 32 10.73 9.60 -3.62
CA GLN A 32 11.82 10.58 -3.70
C GLN A 32 12.92 10.12 -4.66
N MET A 33 13.33 8.85 -4.58
CA MET A 33 14.32 8.26 -5.48
C MET A 33 13.86 8.32 -6.95
N LEU A 34 12.63 7.91 -7.27
CA LEU A 34 12.09 7.97 -8.63
C LEU A 34 12.03 9.40 -9.18
N ALA A 35 11.66 10.37 -8.34
CA ALA A 35 11.67 11.78 -8.71
C ALA A 35 13.09 12.30 -9.00
N GLN A 36 14.08 11.90 -8.21
CA GLN A 36 15.49 12.29 -8.43
C GLN A 36 16.06 11.65 -9.70
N GLU A 37 15.64 10.43 -10.03
CA GLU A 37 16.03 9.73 -11.25
C GLU A 37 15.32 10.24 -12.52
N ASN A 38 14.32 11.14 -12.38
CA ASN A 38 13.37 11.46 -13.45
C ASN A 38 12.79 10.20 -14.11
N ALA A 39 12.52 9.18 -13.29
CA ALA A 39 12.01 7.90 -13.75
C ALA A 39 10.58 8.06 -14.29
N SER A 40 10.27 7.36 -15.37
CA SER A 40 8.93 7.37 -15.99
C SER A 40 7.97 6.37 -15.35
N ASP A 41 8.49 5.42 -14.57
CA ASP A 41 7.72 4.42 -13.87
C ASP A 41 7.32 4.87 -12.46
N SER A 42 6.26 4.24 -11.93
CA SER A 42 5.65 4.61 -10.67
C SER A 42 5.33 3.36 -9.85
N LEU A 43 4.86 3.55 -8.61
CA LEU A 43 4.38 2.45 -7.79
C LEU A 43 2.88 2.24 -8.01
N ASP A 44 2.45 0.99 -8.11
CA ASP A 44 1.04 0.61 -8.06
C ASP A 44 0.70 0.07 -6.67
N SER A 45 -0.24 0.71 -5.98
CA SER A 45 -0.67 0.31 -4.64
C SER A 45 -1.24 -1.11 -4.59
N ARG A 46 -1.73 -1.64 -5.71
CA ARG A 46 -2.25 -3.02 -5.79
C ARG A 46 -1.15 -4.07 -5.95
N SER A 47 0.05 -3.65 -6.30
CA SER A 47 1.22 -4.50 -6.56
C SER A 47 2.17 -4.61 -5.36
N ILE A 48 1.86 -3.94 -4.25
CA ILE A 48 2.63 -4.02 -3.01
C ILE A 48 2.65 -5.46 -2.49
N PRO A 49 3.77 -5.94 -1.91
CA PRO A 49 3.85 -7.28 -1.34
C PRO A 49 2.84 -7.48 -0.19
N HIS A 50 2.62 -8.73 0.17
CA HIS A 50 1.75 -9.13 1.28
C HIS A 50 0.26 -8.80 1.14
N ARG A 51 -0.24 -8.72 -0.10
CA ARG A 51 -1.68 -8.52 -0.38
C ARG A 51 -2.56 -9.63 0.22
N GLU A 52 -2.01 -10.81 0.45
CA GLU A 52 -2.70 -11.91 1.15
C GLU A 52 -3.06 -11.61 2.62
N GLN A 53 -2.44 -10.59 3.24
CA GLN A 53 -2.78 -10.14 4.60
C GLN A 53 -4.04 -9.28 4.65
N LEU A 54 -4.51 -8.79 3.49
CA LEU A 54 -5.72 -7.98 3.41
C LEU A 54 -6.95 -8.84 3.67
N HIS A 55 -7.92 -8.24 4.36
CA HIS A 55 -9.26 -8.82 4.46
C HIS A 55 -9.86 -8.99 3.05
N ALA A 56 -10.63 -10.06 2.84
CA ALA A 56 -11.18 -10.41 1.52
C ALA A 56 -12.00 -9.25 0.91
N ASP A 57 -12.80 -8.57 1.73
CA ASP A 57 -13.59 -7.41 1.32
C ASP A 57 -12.73 -6.23 0.86
N LEU A 58 -11.49 -6.13 1.38
CA LEU A 58 -10.55 -5.07 1.00
C LEU A 58 -9.77 -5.37 -0.28
N LEU A 59 -9.81 -6.61 -0.79
CA LEU A 59 -9.15 -6.95 -2.06
C LEU A 59 -9.71 -6.15 -3.22
N ASN A 60 -11.02 -5.86 -3.17
CA ASN A 60 -11.78 -5.10 -4.16
C ASN A 60 -12.14 -3.68 -3.68
N PHE A 61 -11.46 -3.16 -2.66
CA PHE A 61 -11.73 -1.84 -2.10
C PHE A 61 -11.52 -0.73 -3.14
N LYS A 62 -12.51 0.17 -3.29
CA LYS A 62 -12.50 1.24 -4.31
C LYS A 62 -12.58 2.66 -3.76
N ALA A 63 -12.94 2.84 -2.49
CA ALA A 63 -13.17 4.18 -1.96
C ALA A 63 -11.91 5.07 -1.98
N TYR A 64 -10.72 4.47 -1.78
CA TYR A 64 -9.42 5.15 -1.93
C TYR A 64 -8.27 4.14 -2.08
N HIS A 65 -7.06 4.67 -2.37
CA HIS A 65 -5.84 3.86 -2.45
C HIS A 65 -5.53 3.17 -1.12
N LEU A 66 -5.53 1.85 -1.13
CA LEU A 66 -5.04 0.98 -0.07
C LEU A 66 -3.72 0.36 -0.55
N TRP A 67 -2.63 0.66 0.16
CA TRP A 67 -1.29 0.19 -0.19
C TRP A 67 -0.97 -1.17 0.42
N GLY A 68 -1.42 -1.40 1.65
CA GLY A 68 -1.21 -2.66 2.35
C GLY A 68 -1.75 -2.55 3.77
N CYS A 69 -2.03 -3.69 4.38
CA CYS A 69 -2.26 -3.79 5.81
C CYS A 69 -1.21 -4.69 6.40
N ASP A 70 -0.71 -4.32 7.57
CA ASP A 70 0.27 -5.09 8.30
C ASP A 70 -0.40 -6.16 9.18
N ARG A 71 0.42 -6.98 9.82
CA ARG A 71 -0.04 -8.06 10.71
C ARG A 71 -0.70 -7.58 12.00
N HIS A 72 -0.57 -6.30 12.34
CA HIS A 72 -1.20 -5.68 13.50
C HIS A 72 -2.55 -5.05 13.18
N GLY A 73 -3.00 -5.14 11.92
CA GLY A 73 -4.27 -4.56 11.50
C GLY A 73 -4.18 -3.06 11.24
N GLU A 74 -2.98 -2.52 11.03
CA GLU A 74 -2.78 -1.15 10.54
C GLU A 74 -2.66 -1.16 9.02
N CYS A 75 -3.40 -0.27 8.36
CA CYS A 75 -3.47 -0.17 6.91
C CYS A 75 -2.93 1.17 6.43
N LEU A 76 -2.01 1.13 5.47
CA LEU A 76 -1.48 2.31 4.80
C LEU A 76 -2.40 2.74 3.66
N VAL A 77 -2.90 3.97 3.74
CA VAL A 77 -3.96 4.47 2.87
C VAL A 77 -3.68 5.85 2.30
N GLY A 78 -4.45 6.22 1.28
CA GLY A 78 -4.40 7.52 0.60
C GLY A 78 -3.45 7.54 -0.60
N THR A 79 -3.72 8.42 -1.57
CA THR A 79 -2.98 8.51 -2.84
C THR A 79 -1.47 8.64 -2.64
N ASN A 80 -1.05 9.34 -1.59
CA ASN A 80 0.36 9.54 -1.30
C ASN A 80 0.98 8.52 -0.34
N ALA A 81 0.21 7.53 0.15
CA ALA A 81 0.65 6.58 1.17
C ALA A 81 1.12 7.30 2.45
N ASN A 82 0.29 8.21 2.95
CA ASN A 82 0.67 9.17 3.98
C ASN A 82 -0.21 9.11 5.24
N ARG A 83 -1.12 8.13 5.32
CA ARG A 83 -2.03 7.94 6.44
C ARG A 83 -2.09 6.47 6.81
N ILE A 84 -2.13 6.20 8.10
CA ILE A 84 -2.34 4.87 8.66
C ILE A 84 -3.71 4.87 9.33
N GLU A 85 -4.51 3.86 9.03
CA GLU A 85 -5.85 3.66 9.57
C GLU A 85 -5.98 2.20 10.02
N SER A 86 -6.80 1.92 11.04
CA SER A 86 -7.08 0.54 11.42
C SER A 86 -7.88 -0.18 10.34
N VAL A 87 -7.65 -1.49 10.19
CA VAL A 87 -8.38 -2.34 9.23
C VAL A 87 -9.89 -2.26 9.44
N GLU A 88 -10.35 -2.18 10.68
CA GLU A 88 -11.77 -2.02 11.05
C GLU A 88 -12.37 -0.74 10.46
N LYS A 89 -11.64 0.37 10.55
CA LYS A 89 -12.10 1.66 9.99
C LYS A 89 -12.12 1.62 8.47
N VAL A 90 -11.12 1.00 7.83
CA VAL A 90 -11.10 0.83 6.37
C VAL A 90 -12.27 -0.04 5.91
N LEU A 91 -12.54 -1.15 6.62
CA LEU A 91 -13.67 -2.04 6.35
C LEU A 91 -15.02 -1.34 6.49
N ALA A 92 -15.19 -0.48 7.50
CA ALA A 92 -16.42 0.30 7.65
C ALA A 92 -16.72 1.14 6.41
N PHE A 93 -15.70 1.74 5.76
CA PHE A 93 -15.89 2.45 4.49
C PHE A 93 -16.24 1.53 3.32
N SER A 94 -15.73 0.29 3.32
CA SER A 94 -16.03 -0.68 2.27
C SER A 94 -17.49 -1.11 2.28
N LEU A 95 -18.09 -1.21 3.47
CA LEU A 95 -19.46 -1.66 3.66
C LEU A 95 -20.49 -0.57 3.32
N ILE A 96 -20.12 0.71 3.46
CA ILE A 96 -21.02 1.83 3.16
C ILE A 96 -21.32 1.96 1.66
N ASP A 97 -20.40 1.57 0.78
CA ASP A 97 -20.58 1.61 -0.68
C ASP A 97 -21.50 0.49 -1.22
N HIS A 98 -21.94 -0.44 -0.37
CA HIS A 98 -22.83 -1.56 -0.73
C HIS A 98 -24.32 -1.33 -0.40
N HIS A 99 -24.72 -0.11 0.00
CA HIS A 99 -26.11 0.24 0.36
C HIS A 99 -26.80 1.16 -0.64
#